data_AF-A0AAD9NVR4-F1
#
_entry.id   AF-A0AAD9NVR4-F1
#
_cell.length_a   1.000
_cell.length_b   1.000
_cell.length_c   1.000
_cell.angle_alpha   90.00
_cell.angle_beta   90.00
_cell.angle_gamma   90.00
#
_symmetry.space_group_name_H-M   'P 1'
#
loop_
_entity.id
_entity.type
_entity.pdbx_description
1 polymer ?
#
loop_
_entity_poly.entity_id
_entity_poly.type
_entity_poly.pdbx_seq_one_letter_code
_entity_poly.pdbx_strand_id
1 'polypeptide(L)'
;MGEYKCGTDAITCSRHYFWILLGVSLFSVFIIASKTTVFPYSVRVLAPAHLTEGQRHRVFRHKTYTTKPDIAVRACSRNSRLCSDSAIRNCLVASERFPKELRWSNTNASYPNSRFEPLFCRFKHAVMPPQLLQRCLQQKPIKRIALLGDSHGNMYFGMLKKMLKPIANCRQVRSDVWDNYFMSRKRRAATFPKQRTHIRRNELLECVFVNASDKTSKHTEATATLPQSIFIEFISVISFTDRKLRKPETNCSTGSSNGAKQCADAKPRKLFPTLFGDYFARENHYPDVILLSSISHDKGTGIPLKKTWAAMEDLRDIISRYVPRSTAFYWFSQMSENDDMRKAEWKNLLYEGTYTANEMLVRTNRAMYDVLRDDFRKDRIRTFFSLYAMTLPVPHWSRDGIHLQRHWYRYLMSYWFQTICSKFM
;
A
#
# COMPACT_ATOMS: atom_id res chain seq x y z
N MET A 1 -27.76 34.60 45.93
CA MET A 1 -29.20 34.45 45.59
C MET A 1 -29.44 35.13 44.26
N GLY A 2 -30.06 34.42 43.31
CA GLY A 2 -30.72 34.98 42.12
C GLY A 2 -29.87 35.12 40.84
N GLU A 3 -29.96 34.11 39.97
CA GLU A 3 -29.51 34.11 38.57
C GLU A 3 -30.38 35.02 37.68
N TYR A 4 -29.84 35.51 36.56
CA TYR A 4 -30.58 35.61 35.29
C TYR A 4 -29.65 35.40 34.08
N LYS A 5 -30.11 34.57 33.14
CA LYS A 5 -29.43 34.13 31.91
C LYS A 5 -29.64 35.14 30.78
N CYS A 6 -28.61 35.37 29.96
CA CYS A 6 -28.74 35.95 28.62
C CYS A 6 -28.71 34.85 27.57
N GLY A 7 -29.67 34.92 26.64
CA GLY A 7 -29.76 34.08 25.46
C GLY A 7 -29.63 34.89 24.17
N THR A 8 -28.94 34.25 23.21
CA THR A 8 -29.11 34.27 21.75
C THR A 8 -29.03 35.60 20.98
N ASP A 9 -27.85 35.75 20.36
CA ASP A 9 -27.57 36.10 18.96
C ASP A 9 -27.74 37.52 18.38
N ALA A 10 -26.67 37.87 17.66
CA ALA A 10 -26.43 38.89 16.63
C ALA A 10 -26.29 40.36 17.07
N ILE A 11 -25.09 40.94 16.87
CA ILE A 11 -24.84 42.21 16.15
C ILE A 11 -23.33 42.36 15.82
N THR A 12 -23.10 42.67 14.55
CA THR A 12 -21.93 43.20 13.86
C THR A 12 -21.19 44.35 14.56
N CYS A 13 -19.87 44.48 14.36
CA CYS A 13 -19.25 45.80 14.26
C CYS A 13 -17.96 45.81 13.42
N SER A 14 -17.92 46.81 12.53
CA SER A 14 -16.94 47.10 11.48
C SER A 14 -16.02 48.29 11.85
N ARG A 15 -15.00 48.55 11.00
CA ARG A 15 -14.20 49.81 10.79
C ARG A 15 -12.89 49.96 11.59
N HIS A 16 -11.79 50.58 11.11
CA HIS A 16 -11.25 51.00 9.79
C HIS A 16 -9.85 51.68 9.98
N TYR A 17 -9.08 51.76 8.88
CA TYR A 17 -7.92 52.63 8.46
C TYR A 17 -6.66 52.78 9.35
N PHE A 18 -5.39 52.54 8.91
CA PHE A 18 -4.51 53.03 7.79
C PHE A 18 -3.71 54.30 8.15
N TRP A 19 -2.37 54.23 8.07
CA TRP A 19 -1.46 55.24 7.49
C TRP A 19 -0.08 54.61 7.13
N ILE A 20 0.52 55.19 6.09
CA ILE A 20 1.69 54.79 5.28
C ILE A 20 3.00 55.37 5.85
N LEU A 21 4.16 54.74 5.58
CA LEU A 21 5.37 55.43 5.11
C LEU A 21 6.37 54.50 4.39
N LEU A 22 7.08 55.10 3.44
CA LEU A 22 7.88 54.58 2.33
C LEU A 22 9.25 54.00 2.72
N GLY A 23 9.77 53.11 1.86
CA GLY A 23 11.18 52.73 1.81
C GLY A 23 11.52 52.02 0.51
N VAL A 24 12.01 52.78 -0.47
CA VAL A 24 12.50 52.30 -1.78
C VAL A 24 13.93 51.78 -1.62
N SER A 25 14.24 50.58 -2.12
CA SER A 25 15.62 50.15 -2.36
C SER A 25 15.68 49.21 -3.56
N LEU A 26 16.46 49.63 -4.56
CA LEU A 26 16.81 48.95 -5.79
C LEU A 26 17.50 47.61 -5.52
N PHE A 27 17.05 46.54 -6.17
CA PHE A 27 17.90 45.37 -6.41
C PHE A 27 17.78 44.94 -7.87
N SER A 28 18.91 45.02 -8.55
CA SER A 28 19.15 44.56 -9.91
C SER A 28 18.86 43.06 -10.04
N VAL A 29 18.04 42.68 -11.01
CA VAL A 29 17.78 41.29 -11.38
C VAL A 29 18.89 40.81 -12.30
N PHE A 30 19.80 39.97 -11.79
CA PHE A 30 20.64 39.11 -12.61
C PHE A 30 19.87 37.83 -12.95
N ILE A 31 19.50 37.66 -14.21
CA ILE A 31 19.05 36.37 -14.75
C ILE A 31 20.30 35.54 -15.03
N ILE A 32 20.69 34.69 -14.07
CA ILE A 32 21.62 33.59 -14.34
C ILE A 32 20.79 32.36 -14.68
N ALA A 33 20.85 31.94 -15.94
CA ALA A 33 20.35 30.65 -16.38
C ALA A 33 21.14 29.54 -15.67
N SER A 34 20.55 28.97 -14.60
CA SER A 34 21.15 27.83 -13.91
C SER A 34 20.81 26.54 -14.65
N LYS A 35 21.86 25.88 -15.14
CA LYS A 35 21.82 24.47 -15.54
C LYS A 35 21.24 23.66 -14.37
N THR A 36 20.31 22.76 -14.70
CA THR A 36 19.61 21.86 -13.78
C THR A 36 20.59 20.94 -13.05
N THR A 37 21.09 21.38 -11.90
CA THR A 37 21.74 20.54 -10.91
C THR A 37 20.68 19.70 -10.20
N VAL A 38 20.77 18.39 -10.37
CA VAL A 38 20.02 17.42 -9.57
C VAL A 38 20.57 17.50 -8.16
N PHE A 39 19.87 18.18 -7.25
CA PHE A 39 20.23 18.19 -5.84
C PHE A 39 20.05 16.77 -5.26
N PRO A 40 21.08 16.15 -4.66
CA PRO A 40 20.84 15.04 -3.75
C PRO A 40 20.10 15.60 -2.53
N TYR A 41 18.85 15.20 -2.33
CA TYR A 41 18.16 15.46 -1.07
C TYR A 41 18.92 14.74 0.06
N SER A 42 19.80 15.46 0.76
CA SER A 42 20.18 15.08 2.11
C SER A 42 19.04 15.53 3.01
N VAL A 43 18.22 14.58 3.47
CA VAL A 43 17.24 14.86 4.52
C VAL A 43 18.03 15.16 5.79
N ARG A 44 18.25 16.44 6.10
CA ARG A 44 18.64 16.86 7.46
C ARG A 44 17.38 16.82 8.29
N VAL A 45 17.18 15.72 9.01
CA VAL A 45 16.18 15.67 10.08
C VAL A 45 16.71 16.60 11.17
N LEU A 46 16.04 17.74 11.37
CA LEU A 46 16.31 18.58 12.52
C LEU A 46 15.85 17.82 13.76
N ALA A 47 16.78 17.50 14.66
CA ALA A 47 16.45 16.85 15.92
C ALA A 47 15.49 17.74 16.72
N PRO A 48 14.46 17.17 17.37
CA PRO A 48 13.57 17.94 18.23
C PRO A 48 14.36 18.68 19.32
N ALA A 49 13.97 19.93 19.60
CA ALA A 49 14.67 20.83 20.53
C ALA A 49 14.84 20.26 21.96
N HIS A 50 14.02 19.28 22.33
CA HIS A 50 13.99 18.64 23.66
C HIS A 50 14.97 17.47 23.84
N LEU A 51 15.75 17.08 22.82
CA LEU A 51 16.74 16.02 22.98
C LEU A 51 18.04 16.55 23.61
N THR A 52 18.51 15.85 24.64
CA THR A 52 19.82 16.08 25.28
C THR A 52 20.96 15.86 24.27
N GLU A 53 22.08 16.55 24.46
CA GLU A 53 23.24 16.49 23.55
C GLU A 53 23.78 15.07 23.36
N GLY A 54 23.71 14.22 24.40
CA GLY A 54 24.03 12.80 24.33
C GLY A 54 23.06 11.97 23.48
N GLN A 55 21.77 12.33 23.44
CA GLN A 55 20.78 11.69 22.57
C GLN A 55 20.96 12.12 21.10
N ARG A 56 21.33 13.38 20.86
CA ARG A 56 21.65 13.88 19.51
C ARG A 56 22.82 13.10 18.91
N HIS A 57 23.90 12.84 19.66
CA HIS A 57 25.05 12.10 19.15
C HIS A 57 24.79 10.62 18.83
N ARG A 58 23.85 9.95 19.50
CA ARG A 58 23.49 8.55 19.19
C ARG A 58 22.59 8.42 17.95
N VAL A 59 21.73 9.39 17.68
CA VAL A 59 20.87 9.40 16.48
C VAL A 59 21.69 9.57 15.19
N PHE A 60 22.83 10.28 15.24
CA PHE A 60 23.61 10.61 14.04
C PHE A 60 24.79 9.67 13.73
N ARG A 61 25.12 8.66 14.55
CA ARG A 61 26.06 7.57 14.16
C ARG A 61 25.36 6.50 13.32
N HIS A 62 24.61 6.92 12.31
CA HIS A 62 24.25 6.03 11.23
C HIS A 62 25.48 5.88 10.33
N LYS A 63 26.01 4.65 10.18
CA LYS A 63 26.89 4.33 9.06
C LYS A 63 26.16 4.77 7.79
N THR A 64 26.53 5.91 7.25
CA THR A 64 26.16 6.32 5.91
C THR A 64 26.77 5.27 5.00
N TYR A 65 25.95 4.32 4.55
CA TYR A 65 26.30 3.50 3.41
C TYR A 65 26.37 4.47 2.22
N THR A 66 27.52 5.11 2.04
CA THR A 66 27.89 5.87 0.86
C THR A 66 28.02 4.90 -0.30
N THR A 67 26.88 4.39 -0.75
CA THR A 67 26.74 3.88 -2.10
C THR A 67 27.05 5.08 -3.00
N LYS A 68 28.14 5.03 -3.77
CA LYS A 68 28.51 6.07 -4.73
C LYS A 68 27.25 6.41 -5.56
N PRO A 69 26.65 7.61 -5.39
CA PRO A 69 25.35 7.95 -5.99
C PRO A 69 25.35 7.74 -7.51
N ASP A 70 26.51 7.94 -8.13
CA ASP A 70 26.69 7.87 -9.59
C ASP A 70 26.52 6.46 -10.18
N ILE A 71 26.77 5.39 -9.43
CA ILE A 71 26.70 4.03 -9.98
C ILE A 71 25.24 3.58 -10.12
N ALA A 72 24.42 3.79 -9.09
CA ALA A 72 23.01 3.39 -9.11
C ALA A 72 22.18 4.22 -10.10
N VAL A 73 22.46 5.52 -10.24
CA VAL A 73 21.76 6.41 -11.19
C VAL A 73 22.08 6.04 -12.64
N ARG A 74 23.33 5.63 -12.94
CA ARG A 74 23.70 5.10 -14.26
C ARG A 74 23.10 3.72 -14.54
N ALA A 75 22.98 2.88 -13.50
CA ALA A 75 22.46 1.53 -13.62
C ALA A 75 20.99 1.48 -14.08
N CYS A 76 20.20 2.51 -13.76
CA CYS A 76 18.82 2.68 -14.23
C CYS A 76 18.72 3.67 -15.40
N SER A 77 19.72 3.79 -16.27
CA SER A 77 19.83 4.86 -17.28
C SER A 77 18.55 5.13 -18.11
N ARG A 78 18.33 6.43 -18.38
CA ARG A 78 17.21 7.13 -19.03
C ARG A 78 16.97 6.73 -20.49
N ASN A 79 16.71 5.47 -20.77
CA ASN A 79 15.94 5.21 -21.97
C ASN A 79 14.51 5.69 -21.68
N SER A 80 13.97 6.60 -22.49
CA SER A 80 12.61 7.20 -22.42
C SER A 80 11.48 6.19 -22.61
N ARG A 81 11.69 4.95 -22.17
CA ARG A 81 10.80 3.81 -22.28
C ARG A 81 9.64 3.97 -21.32
N LEU A 82 8.50 3.43 -21.71
CA LEU A 82 7.35 3.32 -20.82
C LEU A 82 7.73 2.44 -19.61
N CYS A 83 7.22 2.82 -18.44
CA CYS A 83 7.38 1.97 -17.26
C CYS A 83 6.69 0.62 -17.50
N SER A 84 7.44 -0.47 -17.29
CA SER A 84 7.02 -1.86 -17.44
C SER A 84 7.61 -2.71 -16.33
N ASP A 85 7.10 -3.93 -16.13
CA ASP A 85 7.66 -4.88 -15.15
C ASP A 85 9.16 -5.11 -15.40
N SER A 86 9.56 -5.27 -16.67
CA SER A 86 10.96 -5.47 -17.03
C SER A 86 11.83 -4.26 -16.75
N ALA A 87 11.35 -3.04 -17.00
CA ALA A 87 12.09 -1.82 -16.70
C ALA A 87 12.31 -1.64 -15.18
N ILE A 88 11.26 -1.86 -14.39
CA ILE A 88 11.35 -1.78 -12.92
C ILE A 88 12.27 -2.86 -12.37
N ARG A 89 12.13 -4.11 -12.83
CA ARG A 89 13.00 -5.22 -12.41
C ARG A 89 14.46 -4.95 -12.76
N ASN A 90 14.76 -4.50 -13.97
CA ASN A 90 16.14 -4.23 -14.37
C ASN A 90 16.77 -3.14 -13.49
N CYS A 91 16.03 -2.06 -13.18
CA CYS A 91 16.53 -1.03 -12.27
C CYS A 91 16.70 -1.55 -10.84
N LEU A 92 15.76 -2.35 -10.34
CA LEU A 92 15.83 -2.98 -9.02
C LEU A 92 17.04 -3.91 -8.87
N VAL A 93 17.32 -4.74 -9.90
CA VAL A 93 18.47 -5.65 -9.92
C VAL A 93 19.77 -4.87 -9.96
N ALA A 94 19.83 -3.82 -10.77
CA ALA A 94 21.05 -3.05 -10.99
C ALA A 94 21.38 -2.08 -9.83
N SER A 95 20.37 -1.58 -9.12
CA SER A 95 20.56 -0.68 -7.97
C SER A 95 20.68 -1.39 -6.62
N GLU A 96 20.42 -2.69 -6.57
CA GLU A 96 20.39 -3.52 -5.36
C GLU A 96 19.49 -2.96 -4.23
N ARG A 97 18.38 -2.32 -4.61
CA ARG A 97 17.36 -1.74 -3.71
C ARG A 97 16.10 -1.39 -4.48
N PHE A 98 15.00 -1.14 -3.77
CA PHE A 98 13.80 -0.55 -4.38
C PHE A 98 14.14 0.78 -5.08
N PRO A 99 13.68 1.01 -6.32
CA PRO A 99 13.97 2.25 -7.04
C PRO A 99 13.43 3.45 -6.26
N LYS A 100 14.33 4.40 -5.96
CA LYS A 100 14.02 5.59 -5.14
C LYS A 100 14.30 6.91 -5.88
N GLU A 101 14.89 6.82 -7.06
CA GLU A 101 15.22 7.90 -7.97
C GLU A 101 13.95 8.31 -8.71
N LEU A 102 13.13 9.12 -8.04
CA LEU A 102 11.82 9.58 -8.49
C LEU A 102 11.61 11.04 -8.08
N ARG A 103 10.70 11.71 -8.77
CA ARG A 103 10.20 13.03 -8.38
C ARG A 103 8.70 13.12 -8.58
N TRP A 104 8.06 14.00 -7.83
CA TRP A 104 6.73 14.46 -8.18
C TRP A 104 6.85 15.79 -8.91
N SER A 105 6.21 15.92 -10.07
CA SER A 105 5.94 17.23 -10.65
C SER A 105 4.68 17.80 -10.00
N ASN A 106 4.69 19.10 -9.71
CA ASN A 106 3.52 19.85 -9.22
C ASN A 106 2.86 19.26 -7.96
N THR A 107 3.63 18.99 -6.90
CA THR A 107 3.12 18.46 -5.62
C THR A 107 2.08 19.37 -4.94
N ASN A 108 2.15 20.68 -5.22
CA ASN A 108 1.22 21.68 -4.70
C ASN A 108 -0.01 21.88 -5.59
N ALA A 109 -0.02 21.33 -6.80
CA ALA A 109 -1.17 21.44 -7.67
C ALA A 109 -2.31 20.54 -7.15
N SER A 110 -3.55 20.98 -7.39
CA SER A 110 -4.71 20.15 -7.16
C SER A 110 -4.62 18.87 -7.99
N TYR A 111 -5.10 17.76 -7.44
CA TYR A 111 -5.39 16.58 -8.23
C TYR A 111 -6.30 16.97 -9.42
N PRO A 112 -6.02 16.53 -10.67
CA PRO A 112 -5.09 15.47 -11.09
C PRO A 112 -3.73 15.96 -11.64
N ASN A 113 -3.31 17.20 -11.34
CA ASN A 113 -2.18 17.84 -12.04
C ASN A 113 -0.79 17.44 -11.51
N SER A 114 -0.72 16.73 -10.37
CA SER A 114 0.52 16.16 -9.87
C SER A 114 0.87 14.87 -10.61
N ARG A 115 2.14 14.67 -10.95
CA ARG A 115 2.58 13.45 -11.63
C ARG A 115 3.79 12.85 -10.94
N PHE A 116 3.79 11.54 -10.84
CA PHE A 116 4.94 10.79 -10.39
C PHE A 116 5.84 10.48 -11.59
N GLU A 117 7.10 10.87 -11.50
CA GLU A 117 8.08 10.78 -12.57
C GLU A 117 9.32 10.04 -12.06
N PRO A 118 9.38 8.71 -12.24
CA PRO A 118 10.62 7.96 -12.08
C PRO A 118 11.71 8.52 -12.99
N LEU A 119 12.96 8.52 -12.54
CA LEU A 119 14.06 9.02 -13.37
C LEU A 119 14.47 8.05 -14.49
N PHE A 120 13.98 6.80 -14.48
CA PHE A 120 14.42 5.74 -15.41
C PHE A 120 13.34 5.22 -16.37
N CYS A 121 12.09 5.63 -16.18
CA CYS A 121 10.99 5.28 -17.07
C CYS A 121 9.89 6.33 -16.97
N ARG A 122 9.00 6.38 -17.96
CA ARG A 122 7.86 7.31 -17.95
C ARG A 122 6.52 6.58 -17.96
N PHE A 123 5.60 7.05 -17.14
CA PHE A 123 4.18 6.72 -17.29
C PHE A 123 3.58 7.58 -18.39
N LYS A 124 2.67 7.05 -19.21
CA LYS A 124 2.02 7.85 -20.27
C LYS A 124 0.98 8.80 -19.68
N HIS A 125 0.31 8.36 -18.62
CA HIS A 125 -0.78 9.09 -17.98
C HIS A 125 -0.53 9.20 -16.47
N ALA A 126 -0.98 10.29 -15.84
CA ALA A 126 -1.03 10.36 -14.38
C ALA A 126 -2.11 9.40 -13.84
N VAL A 127 -3.27 9.36 -14.51
CA VAL A 127 -4.37 8.44 -14.22
C VAL A 127 -4.72 7.70 -15.50
N MET A 128 -4.79 6.37 -15.45
CA MET A 128 -5.04 5.55 -16.65
C MET A 128 -6.46 5.78 -17.18
N PRO A 129 -6.64 6.10 -18.47
CA PRO A 129 -7.97 6.20 -19.09
C PRO A 129 -8.74 4.87 -18.99
N PRO A 130 -10.05 4.89 -18.67
CA PRO A 130 -10.84 3.67 -18.53
C PRO A 130 -10.81 2.79 -19.79
N GLN A 131 -10.89 3.37 -20.99
CA GLN A 131 -10.89 2.62 -22.25
C GLN A 131 -9.58 1.85 -22.46
N LEU A 132 -8.45 2.44 -22.09
CA LEU A 132 -7.15 1.76 -22.17
C LEU A 132 -7.05 0.63 -21.13
N LEU A 133 -7.58 0.85 -19.92
CA LEU A 133 -7.63 -0.17 -18.89
C LEU A 133 -8.48 -1.36 -19.33
N GLN A 134 -9.66 -1.11 -19.88
CA GLN A 134 -10.56 -2.14 -20.40
C GLN A 134 -9.88 -2.97 -21.49
N ARG A 135 -9.32 -2.32 -22.52
CA ARG A 135 -8.62 -3.01 -23.61
C ARG A 135 -7.48 -3.88 -23.09
N CYS A 136 -6.66 -3.34 -22.19
CA CYS A 136 -5.55 -4.09 -21.61
C CYS A 136 -6.05 -5.33 -20.84
N LEU A 137 -7.06 -5.19 -20.00
CA LEU A 137 -7.57 -6.31 -19.20
C LEU A 137 -8.28 -7.35 -20.06
N GLN A 138 -8.96 -6.93 -21.13
CA GLN A 138 -9.57 -7.86 -22.08
C GLN A 138 -8.53 -8.68 -22.86
N GLN A 139 -7.40 -8.07 -23.20
CA GLN A 139 -6.33 -8.73 -23.94
C GLN A 139 -5.35 -9.53 -23.07
N LYS A 140 -5.47 -9.42 -21.73
CA LYS A 140 -4.65 -10.17 -20.79
C LYS A 140 -5.40 -11.39 -20.26
N PRO A 141 -4.70 -12.51 -20.02
CA PRO A 141 -5.29 -13.68 -19.38
C PRO A 141 -5.38 -13.49 -17.85
N ILE A 142 -5.87 -12.34 -17.39
CA ILE A 142 -6.09 -12.07 -15.96
C ILE A 142 -7.59 -12.22 -15.69
N LYS A 143 -7.94 -13.29 -15.00
CA LYS A 143 -9.29 -13.62 -14.55
C LYS A 143 -9.46 -13.38 -13.06
N ARG A 144 -8.39 -13.42 -12.27
CA ARG A 144 -8.44 -13.30 -10.80
C ARG A 144 -7.29 -12.45 -10.26
N ILE A 145 -7.62 -11.43 -9.47
CA ILE A 145 -6.65 -10.62 -8.73
C ILE A 145 -6.97 -10.75 -7.24
N ALA A 146 -6.02 -11.23 -6.44
CA ALA A 146 -6.11 -11.18 -4.99
C ALA A 146 -5.25 -10.04 -4.43
N LEU A 147 -5.77 -9.33 -3.44
CA LEU A 147 -5.07 -8.27 -2.75
C LEU A 147 -5.00 -8.61 -1.26
N LEU A 148 -3.78 -8.76 -0.77
CA LEU A 148 -3.47 -9.16 0.59
C LEU A 148 -2.89 -7.94 1.33
N GLY A 149 -3.42 -7.62 2.50
CA GLY A 149 -2.86 -6.52 3.29
C GLY A 149 -3.75 -5.98 4.39
N ASP A 150 -3.26 -4.96 5.08
CA ASP A 150 -3.96 -4.30 6.18
C ASP A 150 -4.92 -3.20 5.67
N SER A 151 -5.06 -2.11 6.43
CA SER A 151 -5.87 -0.97 6.02
C SER A 151 -5.39 -0.32 4.71
N HIS A 152 -4.09 -0.35 4.39
CA HIS A 152 -3.61 0.13 3.09
C HIS A 152 -4.02 -0.81 1.96
N GLY A 153 -3.95 -2.12 2.20
CA GLY A 153 -4.47 -3.11 1.26
C GLY A 153 -5.94 -2.84 0.92
N ASN A 154 -6.77 -2.62 1.94
CA ASN A 154 -8.17 -2.26 1.74
C ASN A 154 -8.35 -0.97 0.92
N MET A 155 -7.47 0.02 1.08
CA MET A 155 -7.50 1.25 0.27
C MET A 155 -7.12 0.98 -1.20
N TYR A 156 -6.16 0.10 -1.47
CA TYR A 156 -5.84 -0.35 -2.83
C TYR A 156 -7.01 -1.07 -3.47
N PHE A 157 -7.63 -2.00 -2.76
CA PHE A 157 -8.80 -2.73 -3.24
C PHE A 157 -9.99 -1.80 -3.51
N GLY A 158 -10.28 -0.87 -2.60
CA GLY A 158 -11.32 0.14 -2.79
C GLY A 158 -11.04 1.04 -4.00
N MET A 159 -9.77 1.31 -4.32
CA MET A 159 -9.40 2.05 -5.53
C MET A 159 -9.55 1.20 -6.79
N LEU A 160 -9.12 -0.06 -6.76
CA LEU A 160 -9.29 -1.02 -7.85
C LEU A 160 -10.78 -1.12 -8.26
N LYS A 161 -11.67 -1.30 -7.28
CA LYS A 161 -13.13 -1.31 -7.49
C LYS A 161 -13.62 -0.04 -8.19
N LYS A 162 -13.14 1.14 -7.77
CA LYS A 162 -13.49 2.43 -8.39
C LYS A 162 -12.97 2.58 -9.81
N MET A 163 -11.80 2.03 -10.12
CA MET A 163 -11.22 2.08 -11.46
C MET A 163 -11.89 1.12 -12.44
N LEU A 164 -12.41 -0.02 -11.95
CA LEU A 164 -13.15 -0.97 -12.78
C LEU A 164 -14.61 -0.57 -13.02
N LYS A 165 -15.25 0.14 -12.08
CA LYS A 165 -16.67 0.55 -12.20
C LYS A 165 -17.06 1.22 -13.53
N PRO A 166 -16.23 2.09 -14.16
CA PRO A 166 -16.59 2.71 -15.43
C PRO A 166 -16.56 1.75 -16.64
N ILE A 167 -15.92 0.58 -16.53
CA ILE A 167 -15.68 -0.35 -17.64
C ILE A 167 -16.28 -1.74 -17.43
N ALA A 168 -16.77 -2.01 -16.22
CA ALA A 168 -17.34 -3.29 -15.85
C ALA A 168 -18.51 -3.12 -14.88
N ASN A 169 -19.50 -4.00 -14.99
CA ASN A 169 -20.53 -4.17 -13.98
C ASN A 169 -19.98 -5.09 -12.88
N CYS A 170 -19.65 -4.50 -11.73
CA CYS A 170 -19.08 -5.22 -10.60
C CYS A 170 -20.15 -5.54 -9.57
N ARG A 171 -20.34 -6.82 -9.28
CA ARG A 171 -21.20 -7.30 -8.19
C ARG A 171 -20.37 -8.00 -7.12
N GLN A 172 -20.83 -7.91 -5.88
CA GLN A 172 -20.23 -8.64 -4.78
C GLN A 172 -20.73 -10.08 -4.79
N VAL A 173 -19.81 -11.02 -4.96
CA VAL A 173 -20.11 -12.46 -5.01
C VAL A 173 -19.99 -13.07 -3.62
N ARG A 174 -19.04 -12.59 -2.82
CA ARG A 174 -18.84 -13.06 -1.45
C ARG A 174 -18.39 -11.94 -0.54
N SER A 175 -18.86 -11.99 0.70
CA SER A 175 -18.52 -11.03 1.76
C SER A 175 -18.41 -11.78 3.07
N ASP A 176 -17.22 -12.26 3.39
CA ASP A 176 -17.03 -12.98 4.64
C ASP A 176 -16.30 -12.08 5.62
N VAL A 177 -16.94 -11.79 6.74
CA VAL A 177 -16.23 -11.31 7.91
C VAL A 177 -15.71 -12.57 8.61
N TRP A 178 -14.43 -12.89 8.41
CA TRP A 178 -13.77 -14.03 9.06
C TRP A 178 -13.68 -13.87 10.60
N ASP A 179 -14.18 -12.76 11.16
CA ASP A 179 -14.45 -12.62 12.59
C ASP A 179 -15.50 -13.64 13.10
N ASN A 180 -16.37 -14.18 12.22
CA ASN A 180 -17.53 -15.00 12.63
C ASN A 180 -17.42 -16.51 12.37
N TYR A 181 -16.37 -17.01 11.73
CA TYR A 181 -16.20 -18.47 11.60
C TYR A 181 -15.74 -19.15 12.91
N PHE A 182 -15.50 -18.37 13.98
CA PHE A 182 -15.08 -18.85 15.30
C PHE A 182 -15.97 -18.46 16.47
N MET A 183 -17.03 -17.68 16.26
CA MET A 183 -18.02 -17.44 17.30
C MET A 183 -19.38 -17.90 16.79
N SER A 184 -19.68 -19.17 17.04
CA SER A 184 -21.04 -19.68 16.92
C SER A 184 -21.99 -18.73 17.64
N ARG A 185 -23.01 -18.33 16.90
CA ARG A 185 -24.29 -17.74 17.30
C ARG A 185 -24.58 -17.76 18.81
N LYS A 186 -24.92 -16.58 19.35
CA LYS A 186 -25.59 -16.36 20.65
C LYS A 186 -24.85 -16.92 21.88
N ARG A 187 -24.10 -16.06 22.57
CA ARG A 187 -24.15 -15.95 24.05
C ARG A 187 -23.50 -14.64 24.49
N ARG A 188 -24.36 -13.71 24.94
CA ARG A 188 -23.97 -12.69 25.92
C ARG A 188 -23.60 -13.41 27.22
N ALA A 189 -22.69 -12.84 27.98
CA ALA A 189 -22.22 -13.27 29.31
C ALA A 189 -21.23 -14.46 29.35
N ALA A 190 -19.94 -14.12 29.40
CA ALA A 190 -18.93 -14.60 30.36
C ALA A 190 -17.52 -14.37 29.79
N THR A 191 -16.80 -13.46 30.44
CA THR A 191 -15.34 -13.33 30.66
C THR A 191 -14.35 -14.30 29.98
N PHE A 192 -14.43 -14.50 28.65
CA PHE A 192 -13.28 -14.99 27.89
C PHE A 192 -12.41 -13.81 27.44
N PRO A 193 -11.07 -13.85 27.65
CA PRO A 193 -10.18 -12.83 27.12
C PRO A 193 -10.35 -12.81 25.60
N LYS A 194 -10.71 -11.64 25.06
CA LYS A 194 -10.98 -11.39 23.63
C LYS A 194 -9.76 -11.78 22.78
N GLN A 195 -9.59 -13.05 22.46
CA GLN A 195 -8.65 -13.51 21.44
C GLN A 195 -9.25 -13.16 20.07
N ARG A 196 -9.08 -11.89 19.69
CA ARG A 196 -9.44 -11.38 18.37
C ARG A 196 -8.61 -12.12 17.32
N THR A 197 -9.20 -13.08 16.61
CA THR A 197 -8.72 -13.51 15.29
C THR A 197 -8.82 -12.29 14.35
N HIS A 198 -7.84 -12.09 13.45
CA HIS A 198 -7.61 -10.77 12.82
C HIS A 198 -7.78 -10.72 11.30
N ILE A 199 -8.31 -11.76 10.67
CA ILE A 199 -8.81 -11.63 9.30
C ILE A 199 -10.16 -10.93 9.38
N ARG A 200 -10.15 -9.60 9.26
CA ARG A 200 -11.35 -8.81 9.49
C ARG A 200 -12.35 -8.92 8.34
N ARG A 201 -11.89 -9.06 7.10
CA ARG A 201 -12.75 -9.01 5.90
C ARG A 201 -12.12 -9.79 4.75
N ASN A 202 -12.94 -10.62 4.12
CA ASN A 202 -12.76 -11.14 2.77
C ASN A 202 -13.88 -10.57 1.89
N GLU A 203 -13.54 -9.79 0.87
CA GLU A 203 -14.50 -9.29 -0.12
C GLU A 203 -14.11 -9.80 -1.50
N LEU A 204 -15.00 -10.56 -2.15
CA LEU A 204 -14.84 -11.05 -3.52
C LEU A 204 -15.86 -10.36 -4.42
N LEU A 205 -15.38 -9.67 -5.45
CA LEU A 205 -16.20 -9.05 -6.47
C LEU A 205 -15.97 -9.76 -7.80
N GLU A 206 -17.04 -9.92 -8.56
CA GLU A 206 -17.00 -10.28 -9.97
C GLU A 206 -17.34 -9.05 -10.78
N CYS A 207 -16.45 -8.68 -11.70
CA CYS A 207 -16.60 -7.55 -12.60
C CYS A 207 -16.70 -8.07 -14.03
N VAL A 208 -17.88 -7.90 -14.64
CA VAL A 208 -18.15 -8.30 -16.03
C VAL A 208 -17.98 -7.08 -16.94
N PHE A 209 -17.09 -7.14 -17.93
CA PHE A 209 -16.83 -5.99 -18.81
C PHE A 209 -18.07 -5.63 -19.62
N VAL A 210 -18.35 -4.33 -19.73
CA VAL A 210 -19.48 -3.82 -20.53
C VAL A 210 -18.96 -3.57 -21.94
N ASN A 211 -19.56 -4.21 -22.95
CA ASN A 211 -19.25 -3.89 -24.34
C ASN A 211 -19.71 -2.46 -24.64
N ALA A 212 -18.80 -1.62 -25.09
CA ALA A 212 -19.12 -0.23 -25.42
C ALA A 212 -20.18 -0.13 -26.54
N SER A 213 -20.26 -1.15 -27.40
CA SER A 213 -21.21 -1.27 -28.51
C SER A 213 -22.65 -1.63 -28.09
N ASP A 214 -22.86 -2.21 -26.91
CA ASP A 214 -24.19 -2.67 -26.46
C ASP A 214 -25.13 -1.54 -26.04
N LYS A 215 -24.62 -0.31 -25.87
CA LYS A 215 -25.49 0.81 -25.48
C LYS A 215 -26.29 1.40 -26.64
N THR A 216 -25.93 1.10 -27.90
CA THR A 216 -26.49 1.79 -29.06
C THR A 216 -26.98 0.87 -30.18
N SER A 217 -26.70 -0.43 -30.14
CA SER A 217 -27.06 -1.37 -31.20
C SER A 217 -28.23 -2.26 -30.77
N LYS A 218 -29.43 -2.00 -31.30
CA LYS A 218 -30.60 -2.86 -31.08
C LYS A 218 -30.67 -4.08 -32.01
N HIS A 219 -29.87 -4.21 -33.07
CA HIS A 219 -30.25 -5.12 -34.17
C HIS A 219 -29.11 -5.76 -34.99
N THR A 220 -28.00 -6.19 -34.39
CA THR A 220 -27.08 -7.09 -35.13
C THR A 220 -26.67 -8.28 -34.29
N GLU A 221 -26.98 -9.48 -34.80
CA GLU A 221 -26.53 -10.80 -34.31
C GLU A 221 -25.02 -10.95 -34.49
N ALA A 222 -24.24 -10.13 -33.80
CA ALA A 222 -22.81 -10.34 -33.69
C ALA A 222 -22.58 -11.59 -32.84
N THR A 223 -21.83 -12.55 -33.38
CA THR A 223 -21.32 -13.75 -32.69
C THR A 223 -20.92 -13.41 -31.25
N ALA A 224 -21.73 -13.83 -30.29
CA ALA A 224 -21.61 -13.42 -28.90
C ALA A 224 -20.38 -14.06 -28.26
N THR A 225 -19.23 -13.38 -28.34
CA THR A 225 -18.11 -13.69 -27.44
C THR A 225 -18.61 -13.53 -26.01
N LEU A 226 -18.53 -14.61 -25.23
CA LEU A 226 -18.92 -14.62 -23.83
C LEU A 226 -18.27 -13.43 -23.11
N PRO A 227 -19.04 -12.67 -22.32
CA PRO A 227 -18.50 -11.50 -21.64
C PRO A 227 -17.40 -11.93 -20.69
N GLN A 228 -16.20 -11.38 -20.89
CA GLN A 228 -15.07 -11.66 -20.02
C GLN A 228 -15.32 -11.06 -18.64
N SER A 229 -15.15 -11.88 -17.60
CA SER A 229 -15.21 -11.46 -16.21
C SER A 229 -13.84 -11.48 -15.55
N ILE A 230 -13.66 -10.60 -14.57
CA ILE A 230 -12.52 -10.59 -13.67
C ILE A 230 -13.01 -10.61 -12.23
N PHE A 231 -12.45 -11.51 -11.42
CA PHE A 231 -12.68 -11.57 -9.99
C PHE A 231 -11.59 -10.78 -9.28
N ILE A 232 -12.00 -9.93 -8.35
CA ILE A 232 -11.08 -9.21 -7.47
C ILE A 232 -11.41 -9.55 -6.02
N GLU A 233 -10.41 -10.03 -5.29
CA GLU A 233 -10.56 -10.48 -3.91
C GLU A 233 -9.66 -9.63 -2.99
N PHE A 234 -10.19 -9.16 -1.87
CA PHE A 234 -9.39 -8.58 -0.79
C PHE A 234 -9.40 -9.48 0.42
N ILE A 235 -8.22 -9.81 0.94
CA ILE A 235 -8.05 -10.60 2.16
C ILE A 235 -7.23 -9.79 3.15
N SER A 236 -7.82 -9.47 4.31
CA SER A 236 -7.14 -8.69 5.33
C SER A 236 -6.03 -9.48 6.01
N VAL A 237 -4.82 -8.93 5.97
CA VAL A 237 -3.60 -9.47 6.59
C VAL A 237 -2.97 -8.38 7.47
N ILE A 238 -2.93 -8.59 8.78
CA ILE A 238 -2.47 -7.58 9.75
C ILE A 238 -1.03 -7.82 10.25
N SER A 239 -0.50 -9.05 10.14
CA SER A 239 0.88 -9.36 10.54
C SER A 239 1.43 -10.54 9.76
N PHE A 240 2.73 -10.52 9.43
CA PHE A 240 3.42 -11.71 8.93
C PHE A 240 3.42 -12.86 9.93
N THR A 241 3.33 -12.53 11.22
CA THR A 241 3.35 -13.48 12.33
C THR A 241 1.97 -13.89 12.79
N ASP A 242 0.90 -13.56 12.05
CA ASP A 242 -0.45 -13.91 12.45
C ASP A 242 -0.64 -15.44 12.46
N ARG A 243 -0.76 -15.99 13.68
CA ARG A 243 -0.98 -17.42 13.95
C ARG A 243 -2.43 -17.70 14.32
N LYS A 244 -3.35 -16.75 14.18
CA LYS A 244 -4.67 -16.87 14.81
C LYS A 244 -5.70 -17.65 13.97
N LEU A 245 -5.30 -18.30 12.87
CA LEU A 245 -6.20 -19.21 12.17
C LEU A 245 -6.33 -20.52 12.96
N ARG A 246 -7.43 -20.70 13.69
CA ARG A 246 -7.84 -22.05 14.10
C ARG A 246 -8.60 -22.69 12.91
N LYS A 247 -8.69 -24.02 12.84
CA LYS A 247 -9.76 -24.65 12.04
C LYS A 247 -10.92 -24.89 13.00
N PRO A 248 -12.18 -24.63 12.61
CA PRO A 248 -13.27 -25.24 13.35
C PRO A 248 -13.12 -26.73 13.09
N GLU A 249 -12.80 -27.52 14.11
CA GLU A 249 -12.96 -28.96 13.95
C GLU A 249 -14.46 -29.17 13.70
N THR A 250 -14.78 -29.74 12.55
CA THR A 250 -16.17 -29.95 12.09
C THR A 250 -16.98 -30.85 13.02
N ASN A 251 -16.34 -31.42 14.04
CA ASN A 251 -16.91 -32.31 15.04
C ASN A 251 -16.82 -31.73 16.47
N CYS A 252 -16.74 -30.42 16.64
CA CYS A 252 -16.94 -29.78 17.95
C CYS A 252 -18.41 -29.89 18.38
N SER A 253 -18.88 -31.12 18.63
CA SER A 253 -20.22 -31.43 19.08
C SER A 253 -20.43 -30.80 20.45
N THR A 254 -21.32 -29.82 20.54
CA THR A 254 -21.63 -29.06 21.76
C THR A 254 -22.32 -29.90 22.86
N GLY A 255 -22.46 -31.21 22.66
CA GLY A 255 -23.19 -32.11 23.56
C GLY A 255 -22.33 -32.84 24.60
N SER A 256 -21.00 -32.81 24.50
CA SER A 256 -20.11 -33.47 25.47
C SER A 256 -19.18 -32.46 26.12
N SER A 257 -19.11 -32.48 27.45
CA SER A 257 -18.12 -31.73 28.24
C SER A 257 -16.67 -32.04 27.81
N ASN A 258 -16.42 -33.18 27.17
CA ASN A 258 -15.13 -33.55 26.60
C ASN A 258 -14.87 -32.93 25.21
N GLY A 259 -15.91 -32.66 24.42
CA GLY A 259 -15.80 -32.05 23.08
C GLY A 259 -15.33 -30.58 23.13
N ALA A 260 -15.71 -29.84 24.17
CA ALA A 260 -15.24 -28.47 24.38
C ALA A 260 -13.74 -28.40 24.67
N LYS A 261 -13.17 -29.41 25.33
CA LYS A 261 -11.74 -29.49 25.65
C LYS A 261 -10.91 -29.80 24.40
N GLN A 262 -11.39 -30.70 23.56
CA GLN A 262 -10.70 -31.12 22.32
C GLN A 262 -10.51 -29.96 21.33
N CYS A 263 -11.48 -29.05 21.22
CA CYS A 263 -11.38 -27.89 20.33
C CYS A 263 -10.48 -26.75 20.87
N ALA A 264 -10.20 -26.73 22.18
CA ALA A 264 -9.24 -25.80 22.76
C ALA A 264 -7.78 -26.16 22.40
N ASP A 265 -7.52 -27.45 22.13
CA ASP A 265 -6.19 -27.99 21.86
C ASP A 265 -5.77 -27.88 20.39
N ALA A 266 -6.68 -27.46 19.49
CA ALA A 266 -6.38 -27.27 18.08
C ALA A 266 -5.25 -26.24 17.90
N LYS A 267 -4.08 -26.71 17.45
CA LYS A 267 -2.89 -25.88 17.26
C LYS A 267 -3.18 -24.72 16.30
N PRO A 268 -2.90 -23.47 16.68
CA PRO A 268 -3.09 -22.33 15.78
C PRO A 268 -2.26 -22.52 14.50
N ARG A 269 -2.91 -22.37 13.34
CA ARG A 269 -2.26 -22.44 12.04
C ARG A 269 -1.72 -21.07 11.65
N LYS A 270 -0.56 -21.07 10.99
CA LYS A 270 -0.02 -19.87 10.36
C LYS A 270 -0.96 -19.42 9.23
N LEU A 271 -1.15 -18.11 9.09
CA LEU A 271 -2.01 -17.51 8.08
C LEU A 271 -1.64 -17.91 6.66
N PHE A 272 -0.41 -17.65 6.22
CA PHE A 272 0.00 -17.83 4.83
C PHE A 272 0.03 -19.28 4.33
N PRO A 273 0.50 -20.29 5.09
CA PRO A 273 0.37 -21.69 4.66
C PRO A 273 -1.07 -22.11 4.49
N THR A 274 -1.97 -21.65 5.36
CA THR A 274 -3.41 -21.93 5.22
C THR A 274 -3.97 -21.20 4.00
N LEU A 275 -3.60 -19.93 3.79
CA LEU A 275 -4.10 -19.15 2.68
C LEU A 275 -3.63 -19.70 1.32
N PHE A 276 -2.35 -19.93 1.14
CA PHE A 276 -1.82 -20.45 -0.13
C PHE A 276 -2.06 -21.96 -0.24
N GLY A 277 -1.67 -22.75 0.76
CA GLY A 277 -1.71 -24.21 0.70
C GLY A 277 -3.10 -24.85 0.90
N ASP A 278 -4.03 -24.21 1.62
CA ASP A 278 -5.38 -24.75 1.79
C ASP A 278 -6.41 -23.95 0.98
N TYR A 279 -6.41 -22.61 1.05
CA TYR A 279 -7.52 -21.81 0.50
C TYR A 279 -7.42 -21.63 -1.02
N PHE A 280 -6.29 -21.13 -1.54
CA PHE A 280 -6.11 -20.96 -2.99
C PHE A 280 -5.80 -22.27 -3.72
N ALA A 281 -5.15 -23.22 -3.06
CA ALA A 281 -4.86 -24.53 -3.65
C ALA A 281 -6.11 -25.39 -3.89
N ARG A 282 -7.16 -25.21 -3.08
CA ARG A 282 -8.43 -25.91 -3.30
C ARG A 282 -8.95 -25.59 -4.69
N GLU A 283 -9.32 -26.64 -5.42
CA GLU A 283 -9.95 -26.55 -6.74
C GLU A 283 -9.09 -25.78 -7.78
N ASN A 284 -7.76 -25.69 -7.58
CA ASN A 284 -6.87 -24.92 -8.43
C ASN A 284 -7.32 -23.45 -8.60
N HIS A 285 -7.79 -22.84 -7.51
CA HIS A 285 -8.35 -21.49 -7.48
C HIS A 285 -7.30 -20.40 -7.24
N TYR A 286 -6.07 -20.59 -7.69
CA TYR A 286 -5.04 -19.55 -7.54
C TYR A 286 -5.39 -18.29 -8.34
N PRO A 287 -5.15 -17.09 -7.76
CA PRO A 287 -5.22 -15.84 -8.50
C PRO A 287 -4.17 -15.79 -9.61
N ASP A 288 -4.48 -15.15 -10.73
CA ASP A 288 -3.48 -14.86 -11.78
C ASP A 288 -2.52 -13.77 -11.31
N VAL A 289 -3.00 -12.88 -10.42
CA VAL A 289 -2.22 -11.81 -9.82
C VAL A 289 -2.45 -11.79 -8.31
N ILE A 290 -1.38 -11.74 -7.53
CA ILE A 290 -1.43 -11.47 -6.09
C ILE A 290 -0.74 -10.13 -5.84
N LEU A 291 -1.44 -9.20 -5.20
CA LEU A 291 -0.90 -7.91 -4.74
C LEU A 291 -0.77 -7.96 -3.22
N LEU A 292 0.44 -8.12 -2.71
CA LEU A 292 0.71 -8.05 -1.28
C LEU A 292 1.15 -6.63 -0.92
N SER A 293 0.27 -5.91 -0.23
CA SER A 293 0.64 -4.68 0.46
C SER A 293 1.59 -5.01 1.59
N SER A 294 2.59 -4.17 1.80
CA SER A 294 3.33 -4.20 3.06
C SER A 294 2.38 -4.13 4.25
N ILE A 295 2.72 -4.85 5.30
CA ILE A 295 1.95 -4.89 6.53
C ILE A 295 2.54 -3.85 7.48
N SER A 296 1.95 -2.66 7.49
CA SER A 296 2.45 -1.51 8.27
C SER A 296 2.33 -1.73 9.77
N HIS A 297 1.50 -2.67 10.20
CA HIS A 297 1.32 -3.03 11.62
C HIS A 297 2.48 -3.80 12.23
N ASP A 298 3.33 -4.47 11.43
CA ASP A 298 4.45 -5.24 11.97
C ASP A 298 5.53 -4.38 12.63
N LYS A 299 5.54 -3.06 12.38
CA LYS A 299 6.36 -2.13 13.16
C LYS A 299 5.78 -1.89 14.57
N GLY A 300 4.45 -1.85 14.70
CA GLY A 300 3.74 -1.37 15.89
C GLY A 300 3.35 -2.42 16.91
N THR A 301 3.56 -3.70 16.58
CA THR A 301 3.27 -4.83 17.46
C THR A 301 4.37 -5.09 18.51
N GLY A 302 5.39 -4.22 18.57
CA GLY A 302 6.56 -4.44 19.43
C GLY A 302 7.38 -5.67 19.00
N ILE A 303 7.15 -6.18 17.79
CA ILE A 303 7.90 -7.31 17.23
C ILE A 303 9.29 -6.78 16.83
N PRO A 304 10.37 -7.36 17.39
CA PRO A 304 11.71 -6.99 16.98
C PRO A 304 11.93 -7.25 15.49
N LEU A 305 12.69 -6.39 14.81
CA LEU A 305 13.01 -6.47 13.38
C LEU A 305 13.56 -7.85 12.99
N LYS A 306 14.33 -8.49 13.88
CA LYS A 306 14.83 -9.86 13.69
C LYS A 306 13.70 -10.89 13.52
N LYS A 307 12.59 -10.76 14.26
CA LYS A 307 11.42 -11.64 14.11
C LYS A 307 10.65 -11.34 12.83
N THR A 308 10.55 -10.06 12.46
CA THR A 308 9.98 -9.65 11.16
C THR A 308 10.76 -10.23 10.00
N TRP A 309 12.10 -10.22 10.09
CA TRP A 309 12.98 -10.87 9.11
C TRP A 309 12.69 -12.37 8.97
N ALA A 310 12.69 -13.11 10.09
CA ALA A 310 12.41 -14.54 10.07
C ALA A 310 11.01 -14.85 9.51
N ALA A 311 10.02 -13.99 9.78
CA ALA A 311 8.68 -14.14 9.23
C ALA A 311 8.63 -13.88 7.71
N MET A 312 9.47 -12.98 7.20
CA MET A 312 9.62 -12.74 5.75
C MET A 312 10.30 -13.90 5.05
N GLU A 313 11.32 -14.53 5.66
CA GLU A 313 11.96 -15.74 5.13
C GLU A 313 10.96 -16.90 5.08
N ASP A 314 10.20 -17.13 6.15
CA ASP A 314 9.13 -18.13 6.19
C ASP A 314 8.08 -17.85 5.10
N LEU A 315 7.65 -16.60 4.93
CA LEU A 315 6.73 -16.22 3.86
C LEU A 315 7.32 -16.48 2.47
N ARG A 316 8.59 -16.16 2.23
CA ARG A 316 9.28 -16.44 0.96
C ARG A 316 9.27 -17.93 0.65
N ASP A 317 9.53 -18.77 1.64
CA ASP A 317 9.53 -20.23 1.48
C ASP A 317 8.13 -20.78 1.25
N ILE A 318 7.11 -20.21 1.91
CA ILE A 318 5.69 -20.54 1.70
C ILE A 318 5.25 -20.15 0.29
N ILE A 319 5.52 -18.91 -0.15
CA ILE A 319 5.28 -18.49 -1.54
C ILE A 319 5.99 -19.47 -2.48
N SER A 320 7.21 -19.87 -2.09
CA SER A 320 8.01 -20.73 -2.92
C SER A 320 7.44 -22.13 -3.11
N ARG A 321 6.75 -22.63 -2.10
CA ARG A 321 6.17 -23.96 -2.05
C ARG A 321 4.78 -24.02 -2.64
N TYR A 322 3.95 -23.01 -2.38
CA TYR A 322 2.51 -23.09 -2.67
C TYR A 322 2.08 -22.25 -3.86
N VAL A 323 2.68 -21.08 -4.10
CA VAL A 323 2.20 -20.19 -5.18
C VAL A 323 2.72 -20.69 -6.54
N PRO A 324 1.82 -21.01 -7.51
CA PRO A 324 2.21 -21.44 -8.84
C PRO A 324 3.05 -20.39 -9.57
N ARG A 325 3.97 -20.84 -10.44
CA ARG A 325 4.78 -19.94 -11.28
C ARG A 325 3.95 -19.14 -12.29
N SER A 326 2.72 -19.58 -12.61
CA SER A 326 1.78 -18.86 -13.46
C SER A 326 1.17 -17.63 -12.78
N THR A 327 1.20 -17.56 -11.44
CA THR A 327 0.69 -16.42 -10.68
C THR A 327 1.73 -15.31 -10.61
N ALA A 328 1.37 -14.12 -11.08
CA ALA A 328 2.20 -12.92 -10.93
C ALA A 328 2.06 -12.35 -9.51
N PHE A 329 3.11 -12.50 -8.69
CA PHE A 329 3.11 -12.02 -7.31
C PHE A 329 3.80 -10.65 -7.21
N TYR A 330 3.08 -9.59 -6.85
CA TYR A 330 3.63 -8.26 -6.62
C TYR A 330 3.73 -7.96 -5.12
N TRP A 331 4.89 -7.46 -4.73
CA TRP A 331 5.14 -6.93 -3.40
C TRP A 331 5.22 -5.39 -3.43
N PHE A 332 4.36 -4.72 -2.67
CA PHE A 332 4.41 -3.28 -2.48
C PHE A 332 5.15 -2.94 -1.18
N SER A 333 6.19 -2.11 -1.28
CA SER A 333 6.99 -1.72 -0.11
C SER A 333 6.18 -0.84 0.86
N GLN A 334 6.67 -0.68 2.08
CA GLN A 334 6.06 0.27 3.03
C GLN A 334 6.16 1.71 2.54
N MET A 335 5.14 2.49 2.88
CA MET A 335 5.06 3.95 2.66
C MET A 335 5.72 4.70 3.82
N SER A 336 6.06 5.96 3.60
CA SER A 336 6.41 6.90 4.66
C SER A 336 5.16 7.30 5.44
N GLU A 337 5.36 7.71 6.69
CA GLU A 337 4.33 8.20 7.58
C GLU A 337 4.58 9.66 7.95
N ASN A 338 3.50 10.38 8.25
CA ASN A 338 3.58 11.78 8.64
C ASN A 338 3.30 11.88 10.15
N ASP A 339 4.37 11.97 10.94
CA ASP A 339 4.26 11.98 12.40
C ASP A 339 3.49 13.19 12.93
N ASP A 340 3.55 14.33 12.24
CA ASP A 340 2.83 15.54 12.63
C ASP A 340 1.31 15.40 12.59
N MET A 341 0.80 14.54 11.69
CA MET A 341 -0.62 14.27 11.52
C MET A 341 -1.12 13.04 12.30
N ARG A 342 -0.22 12.35 13.03
CA ARG A 342 -0.63 11.22 13.85
C ARG A 342 -1.41 11.69 15.07
N LYS A 343 -2.26 10.80 15.57
CA LYS A 343 -2.90 11.00 16.86
C LYS A 343 -1.84 11.07 17.96
N ALA A 344 -2.16 11.80 19.03
CA ALA A 344 -1.24 12.08 20.13
C ALA A 344 -0.58 10.81 20.70
N GLU A 345 -1.31 9.70 20.81
CA GLU A 345 -0.78 8.45 21.37
C GLU A 345 0.25 7.73 20.46
N TRP A 346 0.36 8.12 19.19
CA TRP A 346 1.31 7.55 18.21
C TRP A 346 2.39 8.54 17.78
N LYS A 347 2.28 9.80 18.18
CA LYS A 347 3.21 10.86 17.81
C LYS A 347 4.53 10.69 18.57
N ASN A 348 5.65 10.89 17.88
CA ASN A 348 7.01 10.69 18.42
C ASN A 348 7.28 9.30 19.01
N LEU A 349 6.44 8.30 18.70
CA LEU A 349 6.64 6.95 19.22
C LEU A 349 7.94 6.36 18.65
N LEU A 350 8.80 5.90 19.56
CA LEU A 350 10.01 5.17 19.21
C LEU A 350 9.75 3.66 19.18
N TYR A 351 10.17 3.03 18.10
CA TYR A 351 10.16 1.60 17.88
C TYR A 351 11.51 1.00 18.30
N GLU A 352 11.46 -0.11 19.01
CA GLU A 352 12.65 -0.71 19.65
C GLU A 352 13.42 0.29 20.54
N GLY A 353 12.71 1.27 21.11
CA GLY A 353 13.29 2.32 21.95
C GLY A 353 14.26 3.28 21.25
N THR A 354 14.46 3.15 19.93
CA THR A 354 15.54 3.88 19.22
C THR A 354 15.09 4.54 17.92
N TYR A 355 14.14 3.95 17.20
CA TYR A 355 13.82 4.38 15.83
C TYR A 355 12.48 5.09 15.76
N THR A 356 12.42 6.21 15.05
CA THR A 356 11.16 6.78 14.60
C THR A 356 10.43 5.79 13.67
N ALA A 357 9.14 6.03 13.41
CA ALA A 357 8.40 5.19 12.45
C ALA A 357 9.09 5.13 11.09
N ASN A 358 9.43 6.28 10.51
CA ASN A 358 10.03 6.34 9.18
C ASN A 358 11.38 5.61 9.11
N GLU A 359 12.21 5.70 10.15
CA GLU A 359 13.45 4.92 10.23
C GLU A 359 13.18 3.41 10.28
N MET A 360 12.19 2.99 11.07
CA MET A 360 11.77 1.59 11.14
C MET A 360 11.21 1.08 9.80
N LEU A 361 10.44 1.90 9.08
CA LEU A 361 9.91 1.58 7.74
C LEU A 361 11.05 1.42 6.72
N VAL A 362 12.06 2.30 6.74
CA VAL A 362 13.24 2.20 5.87
C VAL A 362 14.02 0.91 6.15
N ARG A 363 14.23 0.58 7.43
CA ARG A 363 14.91 -0.67 7.84
C ARG A 363 14.12 -1.91 7.42
N THR A 364 12.80 -1.89 7.61
CA THR A 364 11.90 -2.98 7.21
C THR A 364 11.89 -3.16 5.70
N ASN A 365 11.81 -2.07 4.93
CA ASN A 365 11.90 -2.13 3.47
C ASN A 365 13.25 -2.67 3.00
N ARG A 366 14.36 -2.29 3.66
CA ARG A 366 15.68 -2.85 3.33
C ARG A 366 15.73 -4.35 3.63
N ALA A 367 15.24 -4.76 4.79
CA ALA A 367 15.19 -6.16 5.18
C ALA A 367 14.39 -7.01 4.20
N MET A 368 13.21 -6.53 3.80
CA MET A 368 12.39 -7.17 2.76
C MET A 368 13.16 -7.33 1.45
N TYR A 369 13.85 -6.27 1.01
CA TYR A 369 14.64 -6.34 -0.21
C TYR A 369 15.71 -7.43 -0.12
N ASP A 370 16.46 -7.46 0.97
CA ASP A 370 17.56 -8.39 1.15
C ASP A 370 17.05 -9.86 1.19
N VAL A 371 15.90 -10.13 1.83
CA VAL A 371 15.27 -11.47 1.85
C VAL A 371 14.77 -11.92 0.47
N LEU A 372 14.19 -11.00 -0.31
CA LEU A 372 13.50 -11.29 -1.57
C LEU A 372 14.36 -11.01 -2.82
N ARG A 373 15.61 -10.57 -2.65
CA ARG A 373 16.51 -10.12 -3.73
C ARG A 373 16.61 -11.14 -4.87
N ASP A 374 16.77 -12.42 -4.54
CA ASP A 374 16.95 -13.47 -5.53
C ASP A 374 15.63 -13.79 -6.26
N ASP A 375 14.50 -13.70 -5.57
CA ASP A 375 13.17 -13.86 -6.18
C ASP A 375 12.85 -12.73 -7.14
N PHE A 376 13.26 -11.50 -6.81
CA PHE A 376 13.15 -10.36 -7.73
C PHE A 376 14.01 -10.56 -8.99
N ARG A 377 15.25 -11.03 -8.82
CA ARG A 377 16.16 -11.34 -9.96
C ARG A 377 15.55 -12.39 -10.89
N LYS A 378 14.94 -13.43 -10.31
CA LYS A 378 14.31 -14.55 -11.04
C LYS A 378 12.90 -14.24 -11.57
N ASP A 379 12.39 -13.01 -11.39
CA ASP A 379 11.00 -12.61 -11.72
C ASP A 379 9.92 -13.48 -11.03
N ARG A 380 10.27 -14.13 -9.91
CA ARG A 380 9.31 -14.91 -9.12
C ARG A 380 8.37 -13.99 -8.34
N ILE A 381 8.97 -12.96 -7.77
CA ILE A 381 8.26 -11.87 -7.11
C ILE A 381 8.57 -10.62 -7.91
N ARG A 382 7.54 -9.87 -8.23
CA ARG A 382 7.62 -8.54 -8.84
C ARG A 382 7.48 -7.50 -7.76
N THR A 383 7.98 -6.32 -8.04
CA THR A 383 7.76 -5.18 -7.17
C THR A 383 7.45 -3.95 -8.00
N PHE A 384 7.19 -2.87 -7.28
CA PHE A 384 6.94 -1.56 -7.81
C PHE A 384 8.08 -0.62 -7.41
N PHE A 385 7.84 0.69 -7.44
CA PHE A 385 8.78 1.66 -6.88
C PHE A 385 8.79 1.59 -5.35
N SER A 386 9.81 2.19 -4.73
CA SER A 386 9.78 2.43 -3.29
C SER A 386 8.59 3.33 -2.96
N LEU A 387 7.55 2.75 -2.36
CA LEU A 387 6.39 3.50 -1.90
C LEU A 387 6.79 4.54 -0.85
N TYR A 388 7.79 4.23 -0.01
CA TYR A 388 8.37 5.18 0.93
C TYR A 388 8.89 6.44 0.22
N ALA A 389 9.72 6.27 -0.81
CA ALA A 389 10.25 7.40 -1.56
C ALA A 389 9.13 8.13 -2.33
N MET A 390 8.10 7.40 -2.80
CA MET A 390 6.94 7.98 -3.47
C MET A 390 6.07 8.84 -2.54
N THR A 391 6.01 8.55 -1.23
CA THR A 391 5.14 9.26 -0.29
C THR A 391 5.86 10.33 0.52
N LEU A 392 7.17 10.18 0.73
CA LEU A 392 7.98 11.11 1.52
C LEU A 392 7.85 12.59 1.09
N PRO A 393 7.85 12.95 -0.21
CA PRO A 393 7.77 14.36 -0.64
C PRO A 393 6.34 14.93 -0.63
N VAL A 394 5.32 14.15 -0.26
CA VAL A 394 3.91 14.59 -0.22
C VAL A 394 3.28 14.38 1.17
N PRO A 395 3.90 14.89 2.25
CA PRO A 395 3.39 14.67 3.61
C PRO A 395 1.98 15.26 3.83
N HIS A 396 1.62 16.31 3.10
CA HIS A 396 0.28 16.94 3.10
C HIS A 396 -0.81 16.06 2.49
N TRP A 397 -0.45 15.00 1.77
CA TRP A 397 -1.40 14.00 1.31
C TRP A 397 -1.70 12.93 2.36
N SER A 398 -1.09 13.01 3.54
CA SER A 398 -1.50 12.22 4.68
C SER A 398 -2.87 12.67 5.19
N ARG A 399 -3.70 11.71 5.63
CA ARG A 399 -5.02 11.96 6.23
C ARG A 399 -4.97 11.92 7.75
N ASP A 400 -4.22 10.97 8.30
CA ASP A 400 -4.18 10.65 9.73
C ASP A 400 -2.78 10.26 10.21
N GLY A 401 -1.76 10.69 9.47
CA GLY A 401 -0.36 10.36 9.73
C GLY A 401 0.06 8.96 9.25
N ILE A 402 -0.89 8.09 8.94
CA ILE A 402 -0.65 6.72 8.46
C ILE A 402 -1.18 6.54 7.04
N HIS A 403 -2.46 6.82 6.82
CA HIS A 403 -3.14 6.67 5.54
C HIS A 403 -3.02 7.92 4.70
N LEU A 404 -2.96 7.74 3.38
CA LEU A 404 -2.96 8.83 2.42
C LEU A 404 -4.39 9.20 1.98
N GLN A 405 -4.51 10.32 1.27
CA GLN A 405 -5.74 10.73 0.62
C GLN A 405 -6.08 9.82 -0.56
N ARG A 406 -7.37 9.77 -0.93
CA ARG A 406 -7.89 8.86 -1.97
C ARG A 406 -7.20 9.01 -3.32
N HIS A 407 -6.78 10.22 -3.68
CA HIS A 407 -6.13 10.46 -4.97
C HIS A 407 -4.75 9.80 -5.08
N TRP A 408 -4.00 9.69 -3.98
CA TRP A 408 -2.70 9.01 -4.01
C TRP A 408 -2.86 7.53 -4.37
N TYR A 409 -3.84 6.86 -3.76
CA TYR A 409 -4.15 5.47 -4.10
C TYR A 409 -4.58 5.31 -5.56
N ARG A 410 -5.26 6.32 -6.12
CA ARG A 410 -5.65 6.34 -7.54
C ARG A 410 -4.43 6.43 -8.45
N TYR A 411 -3.45 7.28 -8.11
CA TYR A 411 -2.18 7.34 -8.83
C TYR A 411 -1.45 6.00 -8.76
N LEU A 412 -1.27 5.44 -7.56
CA LEU A 412 -0.57 4.16 -7.39
C LEU A 412 -1.18 3.05 -8.25
N MET A 413 -2.49 2.83 -8.15
CA MET A 413 -3.15 1.77 -8.92
C MET A 413 -3.13 2.05 -10.42
N SER A 414 -3.22 3.32 -10.83
CA SER A 414 -3.05 3.72 -12.24
C SER A 414 -1.65 3.41 -12.76
N TYR A 415 -0.61 3.69 -11.99
CA TYR A 415 0.76 3.41 -12.38
C TYR A 415 1.07 1.91 -12.38
N TRP A 416 0.51 1.15 -11.44
CA TRP A 416 0.59 -0.31 -11.45
C TRP A 416 -0.07 -0.89 -12.71
N PHE A 417 -1.29 -0.46 -13.04
CA PHE A 417 -1.95 -0.90 -14.27
C PHE A 417 -1.15 -0.52 -15.52
N GLN A 418 -0.66 0.71 -15.61
CA GLN A 418 0.23 1.12 -16.71
C GLN A 418 1.47 0.23 -16.81
N THR A 419 2.06 -0.19 -15.69
CA THR A 419 3.23 -1.08 -15.68
C THR A 419 2.91 -2.42 -16.33
N ILE A 420 1.82 -3.07 -15.90
CA ILE A 420 1.42 -4.37 -16.46
C ILE A 420 0.86 -4.25 -17.88
N CYS A 421 0.27 -3.10 -18.22
CA CYS A 421 -0.34 -2.78 -19.52
C CYS A 421 0.61 -2.07 -20.49
N SER A 422 1.90 -2.01 -20.20
CA SER A 422 2.90 -1.24 -20.98
C SER A 422 2.97 -1.57 -22.47
N LYS A 423 2.57 -2.79 -22.88
CA LYS A 423 2.48 -3.18 -24.31
C LYS A 423 1.28 -2.58 -25.07
N PHE A 424 0.29 -2.04 -24.35
CA PHE A 424 -0.95 -1.49 -24.90
C PHE A 424 -1.02 0.04 -24.84
N MET A 425 0.06 0.67 -24.37
CA MET A 425 0.22 2.12 -24.24
C MET A 425 1.15 2.65 -25.32
#